data_AF-A0A0Q8P6X5-F1
#
_entry.id   AF-A0A0Q8P6X5-F1
#
_cell.length_a   1.000
_cell.length_b   1.000
_cell.length_c   1.000
_cell.angle_alpha   90.00
_cell.angle_beta   90.00
_cell.angle_gamma   90.00
#
_symmetry.space_group_name_H-M   'P 1'
#
loop_
_entity.id
_entity.type
_entity.pdbx_description
1 polymer ?
#
loop_
_entity_poly.entity_id
_entity_poly.type
_entity_poly.pdbx_seq_one_letter_code
_entity_poly.pdbx_strand_id
1 'polypeptide(L)'
;MSQPRRTRRHRAWSVLALPALLGVLTACSSGPASGGGDGATATAKAGSAASTSPTPTGPPGTLFDSFHYTGPTDPALTAHGWEIRTGEGGPGIKDTWSDTGASFPADTTAQGGRTLQLQASTDGTQKGTKQVEIQSTGSKLFNGTFAARVYLSDKPAGGKNGDHVVQSYFPISASDDSANYSELDYEYMPNGGWGTPGPQLDTTSWFKADPPDRVTKPHKQRFEGWHIMMVTAVDGKATYSMDGKELFTSTGKYVPHEKMDVHFSNWFVDLLPSLGGQRTWNLKINWFYYKDAAAVPYADVQKTVDGFYSAGTDFVDTLAKP
;
A
#
# COMPACT_ATOMS: atom_id res chain seq x y z
N MET A 1 23.85 6.99 12.58
CA MET A 1 23.31 7.87 11.52
C MET A 1 21.98 8.40 12.03
N SER A 2 21.68 9.68 11.87
CA SER A 2 20.37 10.21 12.30
C SER A 2 19.29 9.73 11.33
N GLN A 3 18.22 9.09 11.81
CA GLN A 3 16.99 8.99 11.03
C GLN A 3 16.45 10.40 10.78
N PRO A 4 15.89 10.69 9.59
CA PRO A 4 15.12 11.91 9.39
C PRO A 4 13.89 11.86 10.30
N ARG A 5 13.69 12.90 11.13
CA ARG A 5 12.44 13.06 11.88
C ARG A 5 11.31 13.30 10.87
N ARG A 6 10.48 12.28 10.61
CA ARG A 6 9.19 12.47 9.93
C ARG A 6 8.36 13.51 10.72
N THR A 7 7.64 14.38 10.02
CA THR A 7 6.74 15.37 10.61
C THR A 7 5.51 14.68 11.26
N ARG A 8 4.90 15.32 12.26
CA ARG A 8 3.67 14.79 12.89
C ARG A 8 2.49 14.94 11.91
N ARG A 9 1.85 13.82 11.54
CA ARG A 9 0.58 13.84 10.77
C ARG A 9 -0.58 14.34 11.65
N HIS A 10 -0.94 15.62 11.51
CA HIS A 10 -2.09 16.24 12.16
C HIS A 10 -3.24 16.44 11.15
N ARG A 11 -4.29 15.61 11.20
CA ARG A 11 -5.54 15.86 10.46
C ARG A 11 -6.70 16.17 11.42
N ALA A 12 -7.55 17.11 11.03
CA ALA A 12 -8.88 17.33 11.60
C ALA A 12 -9.90 17.27 10.45
N TRP A 13 -10.89 16.39 10.53
CA TRP A 13 -11.81 16.14 9.41
C TRP A 13 -13.15 16.86 9.64
N SER A 14 -13.62 17.58 8.63
CA SER A 14 -14.99 18.14 8.56
C SER A 14 -15.68 17.66 7.29
N VAL A 15 -16.97 17.33 7.38
CA VAL A 15 -17.74 16.70 6.29
C VAL A 15 -18.67 17.72 5.64
N LEU A 16 -18.52 17.93 4.32
CA LEU A 16 -19.48 18.65 3.47
C LEU A 16 -19.33 18.19 2.00
N ALA A 17 -20.41 18.26 1.22
CA ALA A 17 -20.50 17.66 -0.11
C ALA A 17 -20.50 18.70 -1.25
N LEU A 18 -20.15 18.25 -2.47
CA LEU A 18 -20.01 19.09 -3.68
C LEU A 18 -20.70 18.45 -4.90
N PRO A 19 -21.44 19.22 -5.72
CA PRO A 19 -21.95 18.81 -7.04
C PRO A 19 -20.93 19.03 -8.18
N ALA A 20 -21.26 18.64 -9.42
CA ALA A 20 -20.27 18.18 -10.40
C ALA A 20 -20.10 19.02 -11.70
N LEU A 21 -18.84 19.02 -12.19
CA LEU A 21 -18.34 18.85 -13.58
C LEU A 21 -19.20 19.23 -14.82
N LEU A 22 -18.54 19.84 -15.83
CA LEU A 22 -18.76 19.46 -17.25
C LEU A 22 -17.63 19.86 -18.25
N GLY A 23 -17.18 18.91 -19.09
CA GLY A 23 -16.64 19.13 -20.47
C GLY A 23 -15.19 19.62 -20.64
N VAL A 24 -14.51 19.47 -21.80
CA VAL A 24 -14.78 18.77 -23.09
C VAL A 24 -13.43 18.25 -23.71
N LEU A 25 -13.46 17.35 -24.69
CA LEU A 25 -12.32 16.65 -25.32
C LEU A 25 -11.58 17.44 -26.44
N THR A 26 -10.38 16.94 -26.84
CA THR A 26 -9.80 16.72 -28.22
C THR A 26 -8.31 17.12 -28.36
N ALA A 27 -7.53 16.72 -29.38
CA ALA A 27 -7.24 15.39 -30.00
C ALA A 27 -6.09 15.51 -31.04
N CYS A 28 -5.16 14.53 -31.12
CA CYS A 28 -4.07 14.37 -32.15
C CYS A 28 -3.02 15.51 -32.22
N SER A 29 -1.82 15.44 -32.81
CA SER A 29 -0.79 14.40 -33.15
C SER A 29 0.57 15.17 -33.37
N SER A 30 1.75 14.69 -33.83
CA SER A 30 2.28 13.45 -34.45
C SER A 30 3.85 13.49 -34.40
N GLY A 31 4.57 12.42 -34.82
CA GLY A 31 6.06 12.36 -34.91
C GLY A 31 6.65 12.88 -36.24
N PRO A 32 7.86 12.45 -36.71
CA PRO A 32 8.75 11.37 -36.21
C PRO A 32 10.30 11.68 -36.28
N ALA A 33 11.13 10.62 -36.36
CA ALA A 33 12.56 10.56 -36.79
C ALA A 33 13.69 10.89 -35.77
N SER A 34 14.94 10.37 -35.85
CA SER A 34 15.48 9.12 -36.46
C SER A 34 16.97 8.88 -36.11
N GLY A 35 17.41 7.61 -36.00
CA GLY A 35 18.84 7.19 -35.95
C GLY A 35 19.43 7.07 -34.53
N GLY A 36 20.50 6.28 -34.28
CA GLY A 36 21.22 5.33 -35.14
C GLY A 36 22.69 5.14 -34.73
N GLY A 37 23.18 3.90 -34.58
CA GLY A 37 24.60 3.60 -34.29
C GLY A 37 24.83 2.26 -33.56
N ASP A 38 25.73 1.42 -34.07
CA ASP A 38 25.95 0.04 -33.63
C ASP A 38 27.20 -0.15 -32.74
N GLY A 39 27.10 -1.14 -31.83
CA GLY A 39 28.08 -2.24 -31.73
C GLY A 39 29.41 -2.05 -30.99
N ALA A 40 29.64 -2.89 -29.97
CA ALA A 40 30.90 -3.62 -29.74
C ALA A 40 30.72 -4.75 -28.71
N THR A 41 31.37 -5.90 -28.91
CA THR A 41 31.41 -7.02 -27.95
C THR A 41 32.84 -7.33 -27.52
N ALA A 42 33.03 -7.69 -26.24
CA ALA A 42 34.29 -8.25 -25.72
C ALA A 42 34.00 -9.18 -24.53
N THR A 43 34.80 -10.24 -24.34
CA THR A 43 34.47 -11.36 -23.44
C THR A 43 35.49 -11.60 -22.33
N ALA A 44 34.94 -11.85 -21.14
CA ALA A 44 35.40 -12.76 -20.07
C ALA A 44 36.88 -12.78 -19.62
N LYS A 45 37.05 -12.62 -18.30
CA LYS A 45 37.97 -13.48 -17.52
C LYS A 45 37.40 -13.76 -16.12
N ALA A 46 37.40 -15.02 -15.71
CA ALA A 46 36.91 -15.41 -14.38
C ALA A 46 37.96 -15.17 -13.29
N GLY A 47 37.49 -14.81 -12.10
CA GLY A 47 38.27 -14.73 -10.86
C GLY A 47 37.38 -15.15 -9.68
N SER A 48 37.98 -15.83 -8.69
CA SER A 48 37.24 -16.30 -7.52
C SER A 48 36.71 -15.12 -6.69
N ALA A 49 35.40 -15.08 -6.44
CA ALA A 49 34.75 -14.07 -5.63
C ALA A 49 34.20 -14.68 -4.33
N ALA A 50 34.21 -13.89 -3.25
CA ALA A 50 33.60 -14.26 -1.98
C ALA A 50 32.07 -14.42 -2.11
N SER A 51 31.42 -14.94 -1.07
CA SER A 51 29.96 -15.05 -0.96
C SER A 51 29.28 -13.69 -1.17
N THR A 52 28.84 -13.43 -2.39
CA THR A 52 28.04 -12.25 -2.73
C THR A 52 26.67 -12.38 -2.09
N SER A 53 26.29 -11.43 -1.24
CA SER A 53 24.87 -11.16 -1.00
C SER A 53 24.14 -11.05 -2.34
N PRO A 54 22.92 -11.58 -2.49
CA PRO A 54 22.25 -11.63 -3.78
C PRO A 54 22.13 -10.22 -4.38
N THR A 55 22.75 -10.02 -5.54
CA THR A 55 22.44 -8.89 -6.43
C THR A 55 20.94 -8.91 -6.68
N PRO A 56 20.23 -7.77 -6.66
CA PRO A 56 18.78 -7.74 -6.87
C PRO A 56 18.43 -8.22 -8.30
N THR A 57 18.12 -9.50 -8.44
CA THR A 57 17.79 -10.17 -9.70
C THR A 57 16.32 -10.00 -10.04
N GLY A 58 15.99 -8.86 -10.64
CA GLY A 58 14.66 -8.60 -11.18
C GLY A 58 14.67 -7.65 -12.38
N PRO A 59 13.51 -7.44 -13.04
CA PRO A 59 13.40 -6.52 -14.17
C PRO A 59 13.66 -5.06 -13.72
N PRO A 60 14.48 -4.25 -14.41
CA PRO A 60 14.85 -2.90 -13.96
C PRO A 60 13.67 -2.01 -13.59
N GLY A 61 13.76 -1.23 -12.51
CA GLY A 61 12.66 -0.41 -12.00
C GLY A 61 11.58 -1.22 -11.26
N THR A 62 11.88 -2.43 -10.79
CA THR A 62 10.98 -3.23 -9.96
C THR A 62 11.42 -3.22 -8.49
N LEU A 63 10.45 -3.02 -7.59
CA LEU A 63 10.51 -3.35 -6.17
C LEU A 63 9.56 -4.52 -5.89
N PHE A 64 9.99 -5.53 -5.14
CA PHE A 64 9.16 -6.66 -4.72
C PHE A 64 9.55 -7.11 -3.31
N ASP A 65 8.56 -7.51 -2.52
CA ASP A 65 8.74 -8.09 -1.18
C ASP A 65 7.67 -9.15 -0.90
N SER A 66 8.09 -10.35 -0.50
CA SER A 66 7.24 -11.49 -0.11
C SER A 66 6.93 -11.54 1.40
N PHE A 67 7.39 -10.56 2.16
CA PHE A 67 7.35 -10.45 3.61
C PHE A 67 7.92 -11.67 4.37
N HIS A 68 8.98 -12.29 3.84
CA HIS A 68 9.65 -13.45 4.44
C HIS A 68 10.60 -13.14 5.60
N TYR A 69 10.11 -12.35 6.56
CA TYR A 69 10.85 -11.94 7.76
C TYR A 69 10.59 -12.86 8.95
N THR A 70 11.51 -12.83 9.92
CA THR A 70 11.41 -13.60 11.18
C THR A 70 10.58 -12.90 12.27
N GLY A 71 10.48 -11.56 12.24
CA GLY A 71 9.78 -10.77 13.24
C GLY A 71 9.82 -9.26 12.97
N PRO A 72 9.11 -8.43 13.77
CA PRO A 72 9.10 -6.98 13.61
C PRO A 72 10.45 -6.30 13.85
N THR A 73 11.40 -7.00 14.48
CA THR A 73 12.78 -6.55 14.72
C THR A 73 13.81 -7.24 13.83
N ASP A 74 13.38 -7.85 12.72
CA ASP A 74 14.29 -8.49 11.76
C ASP A 74 15.15 -7.41 11.06
N PRO A 75 16.50 -7.48 11.09
CA PRO A 75 17.34 -6.47 10.47
C PRO A 75 17.15 -6.37 8.94
N ALA A 76 16.68 -7.44 8.29
CA ALA A 76 16.35 -7.39 6.86
C ALA A 76 15.15 -6.48 6.58
N LEU A 77 14.16 -6.40 7.48
CA LEU A 77 12.95 -5.59 7.30
C LEU A 77 13.29 -4.11 7.08
N THR A 78 14.16 -3.56 7.94
CA THR A 78 14.64 -2.18 7.81
C THR A 78 15.68 -2.02 6.71
N ALA A 79 16.52 -3.03 6.42
CA ALA A 79 17.47 -2.98 5.30
C ALA A 79 16.76 -2.95 3.93
N HIS A 80 15.62 -3.62 3.81
CA HIS A 80 14.73 -3.60 2.64
C HIS A 80 13.84 -2.36 2.59
N GLY A 81 13.88 -1.51 3.63
CA GLY A 81 13.27 -0.18 3.65
C GLY A 81 11.89 -0.12 4.30
N TRP A 82 11.50 -1.08 5.13
CA TRP A 82 10.25 -1.04 5.89
C TRP A 82 10.44 -0.57 7.34
N GLU A 83 9.40 0.06 7.87
CA GLU A 83 9.31 0.61 9.23
C GLU A 83 7.91 0.33 9.79
N ILE A 84 7.81 -0.16 11.03
CA ILE A 84 6.54 -0.39 11.71
C ILE A 84 6.21 0.84 12.56
N ARG A 85 4.98 1.34 12.44
CA ARG A 85 4.57 2.62 13.03
C ARG A 85 4.31 2.50 14.53
N THR A 86 5.18 3.12 15.31
CA THR A 86 4.99 3.44 16.74
C THR A 86 4.68 4.92 16.97
N GLY A 87 4.66 5.74 15.90
CA GLY A 87 4.47 7.19 15.96
C GLY A 87 3.01 7.65 16.06
N GLU A 88 2.81 8.75 16.78
CA GLU A 88 1.54 9.49 16.84
C GLU A 88 1.06 9.95 15.45
N GLY A 89 -0.23 10.31 15.37
CA GLY A 89 -0.84 10.96 14.21
C GLY A 89 -2.13 10.29 13.77
N GLY A 90 -2.83 10.92 12.83
CA GLY A 90 -4.04 10.35 12.22
C GLY A 90 -3.75 9.27 11.16
N PRO A 91 -4.79 8.64 10.60
CA PRO A 91 -6.17 8.61 11.13
C PRO A 91 -6.27 7.73 12.39
N GLY A 92 -7.50 7.41 12.81
CA GLY A 92 -7.77 6.45 13.90
C GLY A 92 -7.58 6.97 15.33
N ILE A 93 -7.64 6.04 16.28
CA ILE A 93 -7.66 6.33 17.71
C ILE A 93 -6.30 6.85 18.19
N LYS A 94 -6.26 8.13 18.59
CA LYS A 94 -5.05 8.84 19.04
C LYS A 94 -4.29 8.04 20.11
N ASP A 95 -2.96 8.00 19.96
CA ASP A 95 -1.98 7.39 20.87
C ASP A 95 -2.12 5.88 21.09
N THR A 96 -2.69 5.16 20.11
CA THR A 96 -2.84 3.69 20.15
C THR A 96 -2.03 2.93 19.10
N TRP A 97 -1.30 3.61 18.20
CA TRP A 97 -0.39 2.98 17.23
C TRP A 97 0.71 2.18 17.95
N SER A 98 0.97 0.95 17.50
CA SER A 98 1.79 -0.03 18.22
C SER A 98 2.42 -1.05 17.28
N ASP A 99 3.69 -1.39 17.52
CA ASP A 99 4.43 -2.42 16.80
C ASP A 99 3.98 -3.86 17.17
N THR A 100 3.50 -4.05 18.39
CA THR A 100 3.03 -5.33 18.95
C THR A 100 1.99 -6.09 18.11
N GLY A 101 1.30 -5.43 17.17
CA GLY A 101 0.35 -6.06 16.25
C GLY A 101 1.00 -6.65 14.99
N ALA A 102 2.23 -6.28 14.67
CA ALA A 102 2.93 -6.69 13.45
C ALA A 102 3.67 -8.01 13.67
N SER A 103 3.44 -8.98 12.79
CA SER A 103 3.98 -10.33 12.88
C SER A 103 4.15 -10.95 11.48
N PHE A 104 4.99 -11.97 11.36
CA PHE A 104 5.25 -12.64 10.08
C PHE A 104 4.92 -14.16 10.13
N PRO A 105 3.65 -14.53 10.39
CA PRO A 105 3.27 -15.92 10.58
C PRO A 105 3.32 -16.74 9.28
N ALA A 106 3.54 -18.06 9.44
CA ALA A 106 3.25 -19.02 8.38
C ALA A 106 1.74 -19.11 8.11
N ASP A 107 1.36 -19.18 6.84
CA ASP A 107 -0.03 -19.27 6.39
C ASP A 107 -0.09 -20.10 5.10
N THR A 108 -0.74 -21.26 5.15
CA THR A 108 -0.82 -22.19 4.00
C THR A 108 -1.76 -21.71 2.89
N THR A 109 -2.48 -20.61 3.07
CA THR A 109 -3.29 -19.95 2.03
C THR A 109 -2.52 -18.81 1.31
N ALA A 110 -1.31 -18.50 1.78
CA ALA A 110 -0.40 -17.55 1.19
C ALA A 110 0.61 -18.21 0.25
N GLN A 111 0.96 -17.53 -0.83
CA GLN A 111 2.03 -17.91 -1.74
C GLN A 111 3.38 -17.87 -1.01
N GLY A 112 4.19 -18.91 -1.12
CA GLY A 112 5.38 -19.12 -0.27
C GLY A 112 5.09 -19.60 1.16
N GLY A 113 3.83 -19.62 1.60
CA GLY A 113 3.44 -20.15 2.90
C GLY A 113 3.62 -19.21 4.10
N ARG A 114 3.76 -17.90 3.86
CA ARG A 114 3.97 -16.87 4.91
C ARG A 114 3.29 -15.55 4.53
N THR A 115 2.98 -14.75 5.54
CA THR A 115 2.40 -13.41 5.38
C THR A 115 3.03 -12.42 6.35
N LEU A 116 3.02 -11.13 6.02
CA LEU A 116 2.90 -10.08 7.01
C LEU A 116 1.46 -10.10 7.55
N GLN A 117 1.30 -10.10 8.87
CA GLN A 117 0.02 -9.92 9.54
C GLN A 117 0.05 -8.67 10.42
N LEU A 118 -0.94 -7.80 10.21
CA LEU A 118 -1.20 -6.58 10.96
C LEU A 118 -2.44 -6.81 11.84
N GLN A 119 -2.22 -7.22 13.09
CA GLN A 119 -3.28 -7.43 14.06
C GLN A 119 -3.62 -6.15 14.84
N ALA A 120 -4.79 -5.59 14.59
CA ALA A 120 -5.39 -4.55 15.43
C ALA A 120 -6.19 -5.18 16.57
N SER A 121 -6.33 -4.48 17.69
CA SER A 121 -7.14 -4.96 18.83
C SER A 121 -7.83 -3.83 19.58
N THR A 122 -8.98 -4.12 20.18
CA THR A 122 -9.71 -3.17 21.03
C THR A 122 -10.61 -3.90 22.03
N ASP A 123 -10.76 -3.38 23.24
CA ASP A 123 -11.84 -3.74 24.16
C ASP A 123 -13.07 -2.81 24.06
N GLY A 124 -12.95 -1.72 23.29
CA GLY A 124 -13.88 -0.59 23.25
C GLY A 124 -13.43 0.62 24.08
N THR A 125 -12.24 0.59 24.68
CA THR A 125 -11.60 1.71 25.37
C THR A 125 -10.30 2.12 24.67
N GLN A 126 -9.88 3.38 24.80
CA GLN A 126 -8.61 3.85 24.23
C GLN A 126 -7.41 3.08 24.82
N LYS A 127 -7.45 2.75 26.13
CA LYS A 127 -6.36 2.04 26.81
C LYS A 127 -6.20 0.59 26.34
N GLY A 128 -7.31 -0.10 26.07
CA GLY A 128 -7.33 -1.46 25.54
C GLY A 128 -7.28 -1.53 24.01
N THR A 129 -7.05 -0.41 23.33
CA THR A 129 -6.94 -0.34 21.86
C THR A 129 -5.49 -0.30 21.40
N LYS A 130 -5.22 -1.05 20.33
CA LYS A 130 -3.96 -1.07 19.59
C LYS A 130 -4.25 -1.07 18.09
N GLN A 131 -3.69 -0.11 17.39
CA GLN A 131 -3.72 0.00 15.92
C GLN A 131 -2.32 -0.29 15.39
N VAL A 132 -2.22 -0.78 14.16
CA VAL A 132 -0.94 -1.22 13.59
C VAL A 132 -0.83 -0.84 12.12
N GLU A 133 0.35 -0.34 11.76
CA GLU A 133 0.69 0.11 10.40
C GLU A 133 2.14 -0.26 10.10
N ILE A 134 2.41 -0.67 8.87
CA ILE A 134 3.75 -0.72 8.30
C ILE A 134 3.83 0.29 7.16
N GLN A 135 4.99 0.91 6.99
CA GLN A 135 5.26 1.92 5.97
C GLN A 135 6.61 1.65 5.31
N SER A 136 6.75 1.95 4.01
CA SER A 136 8.05 2.05 3.39
C SER A 136 8.81 3.29 3.90
N THR A 137 10.09 3.36 3.55
CA THR A 137 10.99 4.45 3.96
C THR A 137 11.72 5.03 2.75
N GLY A 138 11.99 6.34 2.82
CA GLY A 138 12.78 7.05 1.81
C GLY A 138 11.99 7.46 0.57
N SER A 139 10.67 7.23 0.53
CA SER A 139 9.73 7.85 -0.41
C SER A 139 10.22 7.79 -1.86
N LYS A 140 10.48 6.56 -2.33
CA LYS A 140 11.11 6.29 -3.63
C LYS A 140 10.12 6.23 -4.81
N LEU A 141 8.86 5.89 -4.54
CA LEU A 141 7.86 5.44 -5.51
C LEU A 141 7.13 6.63 -6.12
N PHE A 142 6.66 6.55 -7.37
CA PHE A 142 5.95 7.66 -8.02
C PHE A 142 4.87 7.15 -8.99
N ASN A 143 4.91 7.57 -10.25
CA ASN A 143 4.08 7.01 -11.32
C ASN A 143 4.57 5.61 -11.67
N GLY A 144 3.64 4.66 -11.85
CA GLY A 144 3.95 3.25 -12.02
C GLY A 144 2.77 2.33 -11.73
N THR A 145 3.03 1.03 -11.64
CA THR A 145 2.04 0.03 -11.20
C THR A 145 2.39 -0.46 -9.80
N PHE A 146 1.57 -0.11 -8.82
CA PHE A 146 1.61 -0.65 -7.46
C PHE A 146 0.65 -1.85 -7.38
N ALA A 147 1.06 -2.93 -6.73
CA ALA A 147 0.23 -4.12 -6.53
C ALA A 147 0.53 -4.78 -5.18
N ALA A 148 -0.50 -5.26 -4.48
CA ALA A 148 -0.36 -6.03 -3.26
C ALA A 148 -1.35 -7.20 -3.24
N ARG A 149 -0.91 -8.38 -2.75
CA ARG A 149 -1.82 -9.48 -2.43
C ARG A 149 -2.19 -9.42 -0.96
N VAL A 150 -3.46 -9.12 -0.68
CA VAL A 150 -3.98 -8.73 0.64
C VAL A 150 -5.12 -9.67 1.05
N TYR A 151 -5.15 -10.10 2.31
CA TYR A 151 -6.30 -10.77 2.90
C TYR A 151 -7.12 -9.77 3.70
N LEU A 152 -8.36 -9.53 3.27
CA LEU A 152 -9.33 -8.70 3.96
C LEU A 152 -10.25 -9.57 4.81
N SER A 153 -10.58 -9.11 6.03
CA SER A 153 -11.43 -9.84 6.99
C SER A 153 -12.79 -9.16 7.20
N ASP A 154 -13.85 -9.96 7.28
CA ASP A 154 -15.24 -9.47 7.48
C ASP A 154 -15.72 -9.51 8.94
N LYS A 155 -14.88 -10.07 9.81
CA LYS A 155 -15.15 -10.34 11.22
C LYS A 155 -13.81 -10.38 11.97
N PRO A 156 -13.81 -10.10 13.30
CA PRO A 156 -12.60 -10.25 14.09
C PRO A 156 -12.13 -11.71 14.12
N ALA A 157 -10.82 -11.90 14.24
CA ALA A 157 -10.19 -13.19 14.49
C ALA A 157 -10.51 -13.74 15.90
N GLY A 158 -10.88 -12.87 16.84
CA GLY A 158 -11.40 -13.23 18.15
C GLY A 158 -12.27 -12.12 18.77
N GLY A 159 -13.30 -12.50 19.51
CA GLY A 159 -14.27 -11.58 20.11
C GLY A 159 -15.55 -11.39 19.30
N LYS A 160 -16.38 -10.43 19.71
CA LYS A 160 -17.68 -10.09 19.09
C LYS A 160 -17.48 -9.22 17.85
N ASN A 161 -18.17 -9.49 16.74
CA ASN A 161 -18.10 -8.60 15.57
C ASN A 161 -18.87 -7.28 15.81
N GLY A 162 -18.48 -6.20 15.13
CA GLY A 162 -19.19 -4.93 15.08
C GLY A 162 -18.32 -3.67 15.06
N ASP A 163 -17.01 -3.75 15.27
CA ASP A 163 -16.13 -2.57 15.25
C ASP A 163 -16.09 -1.92 13.86
N HIS A 164 -16.09 -0.58 13.81
CA HIS A 164 -15.78 0.19 12.60
C HIS A 164 -14.27 0.17 12.33
N VAL A 165 -13.78 -1.00 11.92
CA VAL A 165 -12.38 -1.21 11.51
C VAL A 165 -12.17 -0.76 10.05
N VAL A 166 -11.02 -0.18 9.77
CA VAL A 166 -10.50 0.07 8.42
C VAL A 166 -9.28 -0.81 8.20
N GLN A 167 -9.31 -1.57 7.11
CA GLN A 167 -8.18 -2.36 6.60
C GLN A 167 -7.71 -1.72 5.29
N SER A 168 -6.49 -1.18 5.25
CA SER A 168 -6.05 -0.28 4.18
C SER A 168 -4.74 -0.69 3.49
N TYR A 169 -4.60 -0.22 2.25
CA TYR A 169 -3.42 -0.31 1.41
C TYR A 169 -3.35 0.96 0.55
N PHE A 170 -2.27 1.75 0.67
CA PHE A 170 -2.24 3.11 0.13
C PHE A 170 -0.80 3.62 -0.13
N PRO A 171 -0.46 3.99 -1.37
CA PRO A 171 0.64 4.91 -1.67
C PRO A 171 0.29 6.33 -1.20
N ILE A 172 1.23 7.01 -0.53
CA ILE A 172 1.01 8.28 0.15
C ILE A 172 2.29 9.13 0.26
N SER A 173 2.15 10.45 0.13
CA SER A 173 3.23 11.43 0.39
C SER A 173 3.84 11.31 1.79
N ALA A 174 5.11 11.67 1.88
CA ALA A 174 5.86 11.65 3.15
C ALA A 174 5.32 12.60 4.23
N SER A 175 4.58 13.65 3.84
CA SER A 175 4.05 14.69 4.73
C SER A 175 2.70 15.21 4.23
N ASP A 176 1.69 15.21 5.10
CA ASP A 176 0.33 15.70 4.81
C ASP A 176 0.30 17.18 4.40
N ASP A 177 1.22 17.99 4.93
CA ASP A 177 1.38 19.42 4.62
C ASP A 177 2.00 19.71 3.23
N SER A 178 2.23 18.70 2.38
CA SER A 178 2.89 18.91 1.09
C SER A 178 2.05 19.73 0.11
N ALA A 179 2.69 20.67 -0.58
CA ALA A 179 2.05 21.41 -1.68
C ALA A 179 1.69 20.51 -2.88
N ASN A 180 2.34 19.35 -3.00
CA ASN A 180 2.18 18.35 -4.07
C ASN A 180 1.54 17.05 -3.55
N TYR A 181 0.75 17.15 -2.47
CA TYR A 181 0.22 15.99 -1.75
C TYR A 181 -0.49 14.97 -2.66
N SER A 182 -0.17 13.70 -2.44
CA SER A 182 -0.62 12.56 -3.24
C SER A 182 -0.94 11.39 -2.29
N GLU A 183 -2.16 10.85 -2.36
CA GLU A 183 -2.62 9.71 -1.54
C GLU A 183 -3.64 8.91 -2.37
N LEU A 184 -3.44 7.59 -2.50
CA LEU A 184 -4.15 6.70 -3.43
C LEU A 184 -4.69 5.45 -2.69
N ASP A 185 -5.78 5.62 -1.95
CA ASP A 185 -6.25 4.64 -0.98
C ASP A 185 -7.08 3.49 -1.56
N TYR A 186 -6.88 2.33 -0.95
CA TYR A 186 -7.95 1.40 -0.63
C TYR A 186 -8.25 1.44 0.89
N GLU A 187 -9.52 1.65 1.26
CA GLU A 187 -10.02 1.50 2.64
C GLU A 187 -11.16 0.47 2.68
N TYR A 188 -10.97 -0.69 3.31
CA TYR A 188 -12.05 -1.68 3.50
C TYR A 188 -12.67 -1.62 4.90
N MET A 189 -13.99 -1.45 4.93
CA MET A 189 -14.83 -1.27 6.11
C MET A 189 -15.92 -2.36 6.16
N PRO A 190 -15.66 -3.55 6.74
CA PRO A 190 -16.57 -4.69 6.70
C PRO A 190 -17.87 -4.50 7.50
N ASN A 191 -17.86 -3.60 8.49
CA ASN A 191 -19.02 -3.18 9.29
C ASN A 191 -19.51 -1.77 8.95
N GLY A 192 -18.76 -1.01 8.14
CA GLY A 192 -18.95 0.42 7.93
C GLY A 192 -17.93 1.27 8.68
N GLY A 193 -18.05 2.58 8.49
CA GLY A 193 -17.08 3.59 8.92
C GLY A 193 -17.40 4.93 8.26
N TRP A 194 -16.69 5.99 8.65
CA TRP A 194 -16.89 7.37 8.15
C TRP A 194 -18.35 7.88 8.18
N GLY A 195 -19.17 7.38 9.11
CA GLY A 195 -20.61 7.71 9.21
C GLY A 195 -21.49 6.99 8.17
N THR A 196 -20.98 5.97 7.48
CA THR A 196 -21.69 5.19 6.46
C THR A 196 -21.84 3.71 6.86
N PRO A 197 -22.98 3.07 6.55
CA PRO A 197 -23.17 1.64 6.80
C PRO A 197 -22.41 0.81 5.76
N GLY A 198 -21.61 -0.14 6.23
CA GLY A 198 -20.91 -1.12 5.40
C GLY A 198 -21.74 -2.38 5.11
N PRO A 199 -21.14 -3.41 4.49
CA PRO A 199 -19.74 -3.48 4.06
C PRO A 199 -19.45 -2.56 2.85
N GLN A 200 -18.28 -1.93 2.85
CA GLN A 200 -17.83 -1.04 1.77
C GLN A 200 -16.30 -1.09 1.62
N LEU A 201 -15.84 -1.13 0.37
CA LEU A 201 -14.46 -0.78 0.00
C LEU A 201 -14.50 0.59 -0.67
N ASP A 202 -13.72 1.55 -0.17
CA ASP A 202 -13.53 2.84 -0.82
C ASP A 202 -12.21 2.86 -1.58
N THR A 203 -12.25 3.26 -2.85
CA THR A 203 -11.08 3.63 -3.65
C THR A 203 -11.03 5.14 -3.76
N THR A 204 -9.97 5.78 -3.24
CA THR A 204 -9.91 7.24 -3.08
C THR A 204 -8.61 7.81 -3.62
N SER A 205 -8.68 8.93 -4.35
CA SER A 205 -7.50 9.70 -4.78
C SER A 205 -7.54 11.11 -4.24
N TRP A 206 -6.53 11.51 -3.47
CA TRP A 206 -6.42 12.85 -2.90
C TRP A 206 -5.46 13.73 -3.71
N PHE A 207 -5.74 15.03 -3.66
CA PHE A 207 -4.86 16.11 -4.09
C PHE A 207 -4.35 16.96 -2.89
N LYS A 208 -5.11 17.00 -1.78
CA LYS A 208 -4.70 17.67 -0.52
C LYS A 208 -5.33 17.02 0.70
N ALA A 209 -4.53 16.84 1.76
CA ALA A 209 -5.00 16.39 3.06
C ALA A 209 -5.85 17.45 3.79
N ASP A 210 -5.39 18.72 3.80
CA ASP A 210 -6.12 19.87 4.37
C ASP A 210 -6.00 21.14 3.49
N PRO A 211 -7.10 21.86 3.20
CA PRO A 211 -8.48 21.38 3.28
C PRO A 211 -8.65 20.13 2.39
N PRO A 212 -9.47 19.15 2.80
CA PRO A 212 -9.55 17.84 2.16
C PRO A 212 -10.08 17.93 0.73
N ASP A 213 -9.24 17.62 -0.25
CA ASP A 213 -9.55 17.69 -1.68
C ASP A 213 -9.26 16.34 -2.35
N ARG A 214 -10.32 15.59 -2.68
CA ARG A 214 -10.23 14.19 -3.14
C ARG A 214 -11.42 13.75 -3.99
N VAL A 215 -11.28 12.62 -4.67
CA VAL A 215 -12.38 11.85 -5.28
C VAL A 215 -12.40 10.42 -4.73
N THR A 216 -13.56 10.00 -4.23
CA THR A 216 -13.80 8.65 -3.69
C THR A 216 -14.86 7.94 -4.52
N LYS A 217 -14.62 6.65 -4.80
CA LYS A 217 -15.61 5.74 -5.38
C LYS A 217 -15.89 4.58 -4.39
N PRO A 218 -17.10 4.50 -3.82
CA PRO A 218 -17.48 3.43 -2.92
C PRO A 218 -17.98 2.17 -3.64
N HIS A 219 -17.57 1.00 -3.15
CA HIS A 219 -17.95 -0.32 -3.63
C HIS A 219 -18.64 -1.10 -2.49
N LYS A 220 -19.98 -1.05 -2.48
CA LYS A 220 -20.82 -1.57 -1.38
C LYS A 220 -21.07 -3.07 -1.48
N GLN A 221 -20.04 -3.86 -1.20
CA GLN A 221 -20.10 -5.33 -1.14
C GLN A 221 -19.06 -5.89 -0.16
N ARG A 222 -19.13 -7.19 0.10
CA ARG A 222 -18.13 -7.93 0.90
C ARG A 222 -16.93 -8.31 0.05
N PHE A 223 -15.76 -8.26 0.66
CA PHE A 223 -14.47 -8.63 0.07
C PHE A 223 -13.65 -9.53 1.03
N GLU A 224 -14.30 -10.41 1.81
CA GLU A 224 -13.56 -11.37 2.67
C GLU A 224 -12.75 -12.34 1.81
N GLY A 225 -11.43 -12.38 2.02
CA GLY A 225 -10.53 -13.30 1.34
C GLY A 225 -9.26 -12.65 0.78
N TRP A 226 -8.50 -13.45 0.03
CA TRP A 226 -7.31 -13.01 -0.69
C TRP A 226 -7.66 -12.32 -2.00
N HIS A 227 -7.28 -11.05 -2.12
CA HIS A 227 -7.41 -10.24 -3.32
C HIS A 227 -6.05 -9.71 -3.78
N ILE A 228 -5.85 -9.53 -5.08
CA ILE A 228 -4.74 -8.73 -5.62
C ILE A 228 -5.28 -7.35 -5.94
N MET A 229 -4.81 -6.36 -5.17
CA MET A 229 -5.26 -4.97 -5.21
C MET A 229 -4.18 -4.13 -5.89
N MET A 230 -4.54 -3.38 -6.92
CA MET A 230 -3.60 -2.67 -7.79
C MET A 230 -3.97 -1.21 -7.98
N VAL A 231 -2.96 -0.34 -8.03
CA VAL A 231 -3.09 1.06 -8.48
C VAL A 231 -2.09 1.28 -9.61
N THR A 232 -2.60 1.58 -10.81
CA THR A 232 -1.79 1.91 -11.98
C THR A 232 -1.86 3.41 -12.22
N ALA A 233 -0.82 4.13 -11.83
CA ALA A 233 -0.70 5.58 -11.89
C ALA A 233 0.27 6.00 -13.02
N VAL A 234 -0.22 6.10 -14.26
CA VAL A 234 0.55 6.56 -15.43
C VAL A 234 -0.34 7.35 -16.39
N ASP A 235 0.24 8.00 -17.40
CA ASP A 235 -0.46 8.67 -18.51
C ASP A 235 -1.58 9.66 -18.09
N GLY A 236 -1.38 10.35 -16.97
CA GLY A 236 -2.35 11.33 -16.43
C GLY A 236 -3.58 10.70 -15.78
N LYS A 237 -3.49 9.44 -15.34
CA LYS A 237 -4.55 8.68 -14.65
C LYS A 237 -4.01 7.96 -13.41
N ALA A 238 -4.89 7.66 -12.47
CA ALA A 238 -4.68 6.61 -11.46
C ALA A 238 -5.85 5.63 -11.49
N THR A 239 -5.59 4.40 -11.95
CA THR A 239 -6.59 3.34 -12.15
C THR A 239 -6.46 2.28 -11.06
N TYR A 240 -7.55 2.08 -10.32
CA TYR A 240 -7.72 1.11 -9.25
C TYR A 240 -8.34 -0.15 -9.83
N SER A 241 -7.71 -1.31 -9.60
CA SER A 241 -8.26 -2.60 -9.98
C SER A 241 -8.05 -3.68 -8.92
N MET A 242 -8.99 -4.61 -8.85
CA MET A 242 -8.94 -5.78 -7.96
C MET A 242 -9.20 -7.04 -8.78
N ASP A 243 -8.34 -8.05 -8.63
CA ASP A 243 -8.42 -9.34 -9.33
C ASP A 243 -8.61 -9.19 -10.86
N GLY A 244 -7.88 -8.23 -11.44
CA GLY A 244 -7.89 -7.91 -12.87
C GLY A 244 -9.10 -7.09 -13.36
N LYS A 245 -9.99 -6.64 -12.48
CA LYS A 245 -11.17 -5.82 -12.81
C LYS A 245 -10.97 -4.38 -12.37
N GLU A 246 -11.17 -3.42 -13.27
CA GLU A 246 -11.20 -2.00 -12.91
C GLU A 246 -12.36 -1.72 -11.95
N LEU A 247 -12.06 -0.94 -10.90
CA LEU A 247 -13.01 -0.45 -9.92
C LEU A 247 -13.27 1.06 -10.09
N PHE A 248 -12.20 1.82 -10.31
CA PHE A 248 -12.23 3.28 -10.37
C PHE A 248 -11.03 3.81 -11.16
N THR A 249 -11.21 4.92 -11.89
CA THR A 249 -10.10 5.69 -12.46
C THR A 249 -10.30 7.17 -12.11
N SER A 250 -9.27 7.78 -11.51
CA SER A 250 -9.16 9.22 -11.31
C SER A 250 -8.17 9.84 -12.29
N THR A 251 -8.26 11.14 -12.54
CA THR A 251 -7.48 11.86 -13.57
C THR A 251 -7.20 13.31 -13.15
N GLY A 252 -6.37 14.01 -13.93
CA GLY A 252 -6.11 15.44 -13.73
C GLY A 252 -5.35 15.70 -12.44
N LYS A 253 -5.89 16.53 -11.55
CA LYS A 253 -5.22 16.86 -10.27
C LYS A 253 -5.16 15.70 -9.26
N TYR A 254 -5.82 14.57 -9.51
CA TYR A 254 -5.91 13.43 -8.58
C TYR A 254 -4.94 12.27 -8.91
N VAL A 255 -3.87 12.56 -9.65
CA VAL A 255 -2.74 11.65 -9.90
C VAL A 255 -1.54 12.06 -9.04
N PRO A 256 -0.49 11.23 -8.88
CA PRO A 256 0.70 11.63 -8.14
C PRO A 256 1.40 12.88 -8.70
N HIS A 257 1.73 13.82 -7.81
CA HIS A 257 2.54 15.01 -8.10
C HIS A 257 3.93 14.96 -7.45
N GLU A 258 4.16 14.06 -6.49
CA GLU A 258 5.44 13.85 -5.83
C GLU A 258 5.68 12.38 -5.49
N LYS A 259 6.90 12.06 -5.03
CA LYS A 259 7.23 10.71 -4.61
C LYS A 259 6.57 10.32 -3.29
N MET A 260 6.09 9.09 -3.25
CA MET A 260 5.30 8.50 -2.17
C MET A 260 6.07 7.37 -1.46
N ASP A 261 5.74 7.15 -0.19
CA ASP A 261 5.89 5.86 0.47
C ASP A 261 4.64 4.99 0.20
N VAL A 262 4.68 3.71 0.56
CA VAL A 262 3.51 2.81 0.58
C VAL A 262 3.25 2.36 2.02
N HIS A 263 1.99 2.42 2.44
CA HIS A 263 1.53 2.03 3.76
C HIS A 263 0.49 0.90 3.68
N PHE A 264 0.45 0.07 4.72
CA PHE A 264 -0.63 -0.87 5.00
C PHE A 264 -1.03 -0.73 6.47
N SER A 265 -2.31 -0.56 6.79
CA SER A 265 -2.73 -0.44 8.18
C SER A 265 -4.09 -1.05 8.51
N ASN A 266 -4.24 -1.34 9.81
CA ASN A 266 -5.43 -1.93 10.40
C ASN A 266 -5.74 -1.14 11.68
N TRP A 267 -6.84 -0.39 11.64
CA TRP A 267 -7.12 0.68 12.60
C TRP A 267 -8.64 0.90 12.79
N PHE A 268 -9.04 1.68 13.80
CA PHE A 268 -10.46 1.85 14.18
C PHE A 268 -10.92 3.31 14.03
N VAL A 269 -12.08 3.51 13.39
CA VAL A 269 -12.69 4.84 13.20
C VAL A 269 -13.17 5.42 14.53
N ASP A 270 -13.75 4.57 15.38
CA ASP A 270 -14.30 4.93 16.68
C ASP A 270 -14.10 3.81 17.72
N LEU A 271 -14.69 3.98 18.90
CA LEU A 271 -14.64 3.02 20.00
C LEU A 271 -16.06 2.65 20.42
N LEU A 272 -16.35 1.35 20.47
CA LEU A 272 -17.68 0.82 20.79
C LEU A 272 -17.67 -0.02 22.09
N PRO A 273 -17.68 0.61 23.29
CA PRO A 273 -17.77 -0.09 24.58
C PRO A 273 -18.93 -1.08 24.70
N SER A 274 -20.04 -0.82 23.99
CA SER A 274 -21.25 -1.66 23.95
C SER A 274 -21.07 -3.00 23.24
N LEU A 275 -19.97 -3.22 22.52
CA LEU A 275 -19.59 -4.54 22.03
C LEU A 275 -19.09 -5.42 23.18
N GLY A 276 -18.20 -4.86 24.01
CA GLY A 276 -17.62 -5.52 25.18
C GLY A 276 -16.59 -6.60 24.85
N GLY A 277 -15.74 -6.90 25.83
CA GLY A 277 -14.67 -7.90 25.73
C GLY A 277 -13.55 -7.53 24.76
N GLN A 278 -12.42 -8.23 24.85
CA GLN A 278 -11.32 -8.06 23.89
C GLN A 278 -11.74 -8.54 22.49
N ARG A 279 -11.44 -7.73 21.48
CA ARG A 279 -11.63 -8.03 20.06
C ARG A 279 -10.30 -7.87 19.33
N THR A 280 -10.05 -8.70 18.31
CA THR A 280 -8.84 -8.67 17.48
C THR A 280 -9.18 -8.83 16.01
N TRP A 281 -8.57 -8.01 15.15
CA TRP A 281 -8.82 -7.98 13.71
C TRP A 281 -7.50 -8.20 12.96
N ASN A 282 -7.51 -8.99 11.89
CA ASN A 282 -6.30 -9.34 11.14
C ASN A 282 -6.41 -8.88 9.67
N LEU A 283 -5.63 -7.88 9.30
CA LEU A 283 -5.24 -7.65 7.91
C LEU A 283 -3.97 -8.48 7.62
N LYS A 284 -3.89 -9.15 6.47
CA LYS A 284 -2.65 -9.84 6.05
C LYS A 284 -2.20 -9.36 4.67
N ILE A 285 -0.90 -9.35 4.45
CA ILE A 285 -0.27 -9.04 3.17
C ILE A 285 0.67 -10.20 2.86
N ASN A 286 0.50 -10.81 1.69
CA ASN A 286 1.34 -11.91 1.22
C ASN A 286 2.56 -11.39 0.46
N TRP A 287 2.37 -10.36 -0.36
CA TRP A 287 3.45 -9.70 -1.07
C TRP A 287 3.07 -8.28 -1.50
N PHE A 288 4.08 -7.45 -1.73
CA PHE A 288 4.00 -6.16 -2.40
C PHE A 288 4.89 -6.15 -3.66
N TYR A 289 4.43 -5.47 -4.71
CA TYR A 289 5.13 -5.27 -5.97
C TYR A 289 4.92 -3.82 -6.45
N TYR A 290 5.98 -3.20 -6.95
CA TYR A 290 5.92 -1.93 -7.66
C TYR A 290 6.74 -1.99 -8.94
N LYS A 291 6.20 -1.41 -10.02
CA LYS A 291 6.90 -1.15 -11.27
C LYS A 291 6.96 0.33 -11.57
N ASP A 292 8.16 0.87 -11.65
CA ASP A 292 8.42 2.27 -11.94
C ASP A 292 8.00 2.64 -13.38
N ALA A 293 7.35 3.80 -13.51
CA ALA A 293 6.99 4.49 -14.76
C ALA A 293 6.24 3.67 -15.84
N ALA A 294 5.61 2.54 -15.49
CA ALA A 294 4.92 1.67 -16.43
C ALA A 294 3.57 1.15 -15.93
N ALA A 295 2.60 1.03 -16.85
CA ALA A 295 1.42 0.18 -16.68
C ALA A 295 1.80 -1.28 -16.92
N VAL A 296 1.57 -2.15 -15.92
CA VAL A 296 1.77 -3.60 -16.03
C VAL A 296 0.40 -4.28 -15.92
N PRO A 297 -0.02 -5.08 -16.93
CA PRO A 297 -1.26 -5.85 -16.85
C PRO A 297 -1.26 -6.79 -15.65
N TYR A 298 -2.43 -7.01 -15.04
CA TYR A 298 -2.64 -7.93 -13.92
C TYR A 298 -1.96 -9.30 -14.10
N ALA A 299 -2.11 -9.90 -15.29
CA ALA A 299 -1.54 -11.20 -15.60
C ALA A 299 0.01 -11.19 -15.67
N ASP A 300 0.62 -10.07 -16.06
CA ASP A 300 2.07 -9.92 -16.09
C ASP A 300 2.65 -9.60 -14.70
N VAL A 301 1.90 -8.90 -13.83
CA VAL A 301 2.24 -8.79 -12.39
C VAL A 301 2.23 -10.16 -11.75
N GLN A 302 1.13 -10.90 -11.87
CA GLN A 302 0.98 -12.27 -11.36
C GLN A 302 2.15 -13.16 -11.84
N LYS A 303 2.38 -13.23 -13.15
CA LYS A 303 3.48 -14.01 -13.76
C LYS A 303 4.87 -13.59 -13.29
N THR A 304 5.11 -12.30 -13.03
CA THR A 304 6.40 -11.81 -12.53
C THR A 304 6.61 -12.26 -11.07
N VAL A 305 5.58 -12.13 -10.23
CA VAL A 305 5.62 -12.57 -8.83
C VAL A 305 5.74 -14.10 -8.71
N ASP A 306 4.98 -14.85 -9.52
CA ASP A 306 5.08 -16.31 -9.60
C ASP A 306 6.50 -16.74 -10.02
N GLY A 307 7.16 -15.95 -10.87
CA GLY A 307 8.57 -16.11 -11.24
C GLY A 307 9.53 -15.90 -10.06
N PHE A 308 9.32 -14.86 -9.24
CA PHE A 308 10.13 -14.63 -8.02
C PHE A 308 9.98 -15.78 -7.02
N TYR A 309 8.75 -16.23 -6.73
CA TYR A 309 8.52 -17.39 -5.87
C TYR A 309 9.13 -18.69 -6.44
N SER A 310 9.04 -18.91 -7.75
CA SER A 310 9.66 -20.07 -8.41
C SER A 310 11.19 -20.05 -8.35
N ALA A 311 11.79 -18.87 -8.20
CA ALA A 311 13.22 -18.66 -8.03
C ALA A 311 13.68 -18.58 -6.56
N GLY A 312 12.77 -18.70 -5.58
CA GLY A 312 13.08 -18.48 -4.15
C GLY A 312 13.55 -17.05 -3.85
N THR A 313 13.07 -16.07 -4.61
CA THR A 313 13.45 -14.66 -4.49
C THR A 313 12.43 -13.92 -3.63
N ASP A 314 12.77 -13.66 -2.37
CA ASP A 314 11.85 -13.03 -1.42
C ASP A 314 11.86 -11.49 -1.44
N PHE A 315 12.91 -10.87 -1.99
CA PHE A 315 13.04 -9.42 -2.10
C PHE A 315 13.79 -8.99 -3.38
N VAL A 316 13.37 -7.87 -3.98
CA VAL A 316 14.03 -7.20 -5.10
C VAL A 316 13.93 -5.69 -4.92
N ASP A 317 15.04 -4.95 -4.97
CA ASP A 317 15.04 -3.50 -5.25
C ASP A 317 15.96 -3.23 -6.44
N THR A 318 15.36 -2.91 -7.59
CA THR A 318 16.05 -2.49 -8.82
C THR A 318 15.63 -1.08 -9.25
N LEU A 319 15.12 -0.27 -8.31
CA LEU A 319 14.80 1.13 -8.55
C LEU A 319 16.08 1.94 -8.81
N ALA A 320 15.93 3.03 -9.56
CA ALA A 320 17.01 3.99 -9.73
C ALA A 320 17.41 4.56 -8.36
N LYS A 321 18.70 4.48 -8.03
CA LYS A 321 19.24 5.13 -6.83
C LYS A 321 19.20 6.66 -7.01
N PRO A 322 18.92 7.43 -5.93
CA PRO A 322 19.03 8.89 -5.95
C PRO A 322 20.44 9.39 -6.32
#